data_AF-A0A848UBH0-F1
#
_entry.id   AF-A0A848UBH0-F1
#
_cell.length_a   1.000
_cell.length_b   1.000
_cell.length_c   1.000
_cell.angle_alpha   90.00
_cell.angle_beta   90.00
_cell.angle_gamma   90.00
#
_symmetry.space_group_name_H-M   'P 1'
#
loop_
_entity.id
_entity.type
_entity.pdbx_description
1 polymer ?
#
loop_
_entity_poly.entity_id
_entity_poly.type
_entity_poly.pdbx_seq_one_letter_code
_entity_poly.pdbx_strand_id
1 'polypeptide(L)'
;MRLPIRKAQAIAHTISLVVTSAALLAGAAIPGLHAQEMRDADFSKRVYVTGGLGLTRVEPESPSDALTISDNSDTGAHLGLGYDLNRMLSVEVYVADLGTAEVEFLGTAAGSVDYQVFGLSLLGYLVNSRSGFVLADSQPEGLFRREGLSVYARVGIGHMENDADRVDYFRDYPTHAAFGLGLEYGFRNGFALRTELMSLDTDAQYANVGILKRFGDVPAVPLIPPIQPALPVPAADKTAIEPAVPESPVSIEPIVSPVPHFEFDKSDLNEEDMRKLDIFAESMRDRESEIVIEGHTDWIASESYNMSLSIRRAEAVYNYLASKGMSPSRMTTMGYGETRPISNNNTSAGRALNRRVEIKIR
;
A
#
# COMPACT_ATOMS: atom_id res chain seq x y z
N MET A 1 8.67 40.02 -38.78
CA MET A 1 8.59 40.90 -37.59
C MET A 1 8.55 39.95 -36.41
N ARG A 2 9.61 39.89 -35.61
CA ARG A 2 9.70 38.94 -34.50
C ARG A 2 9.10 39.60 -33.26
N LEU A 3 8.12 38.97 -32.65
CA LEU A 3 7.35 39.54 -31.56
C LEU A 3 7.78 38.89 -30.24
N PRO A 4 8.12 39.67 -29.20
CA PRO A 4 8.54 39.13 -27.91
C PRO A 4 7.37 38.41 -27.22
N ILE A 5 7.64 37.33 -26.48
CA ILE A 5 6.77 36.73 -25.46
C ILE A 5 7.54 36.74 -24.13
N ARG A 6 6.92 37.09 -23.00
CA ARG A 6 7.58 37.20 -21.67
C ARG A 6 7.00 36.19 -20.67
N LYS A 7 7.79 35.88 -19.63
CA LYS A 7 7.35 35.12 -18.46
C LYS A 7 6.49 36.01 -17.56
N ALA A 8 5.50 35.43 -16.89
CA ALA A 8 4.66 36.14 -15.94
C ALA A 8 5.43 36.75 -14.78
N GLN A 9 5.26 38.06 -14.57
CA GLN A 9 5.48 38.67 -13.27
C GLN A 9 4.19 38.56 -12.47
N ALA A 10 4.12 37.53 -11.63
CA ALA A 10 2.98 37.16 -10.80
C ALA A 10 2.18 38.35 -10.22
N ILE A 11 0.97 38.57 -10.73
CA ILE A 11 -0.14 39.02 -9.89
C ILE A 11 -0.89 37.76 -9.47
N ALA A 12 -0.40 37.19 -8.37
CA ALA A 12 -0.90 35.98 -7.73
C ALA A 12 -2.37 36.15 -7.29
N HIS A 13 -3.31 35.81 -8.15
CA HIS A 13 -4.67 35.50 -7.71
C HIS A 13 -5.15 34.31 -8.52
N THR A 14 -5.36 33.18 -7.83
CA THR A 14 -5.94 31.92 -8.32
C THR A 14 -4.97 30.81 -8.73
N ILE A 15 -3.95 30.48 -7.91
CA ILE A 15 -3.43 29.10 -7.76
C ILE A 15 -2.91 28.99 -6.32
N SER A 16 -3.74 28.53 -5.40
CA SER A 16 -3.34 28.34 -3.99
C SER A 16 -3.46 26.88 -3.56
N LEU A 17 -4.40 26.10 -4.09
CA LEU A 17 -4.70 24.81 -3.47
C LEU A 17 -3.61 23.74 -3.69
N VAL A 18 -3.15 23.49 -4.92
CA VAL A 18 -2.15 22.42 -5.19
C VAL A 18 -0.80 22.75 -4.55
N VAL A 19 -0.32 23.98 -4.72
CA VAL A 19 0.95 24.45 -4.14
C VAL A 19 0.89 24.44 -2.62
N THR A 20 -0.18 24.98 -2.02
CA THR A 20 -0.33 25.01 -0.55
C THR A 20 -0.50 23.60 0.01
N SER A 21 -1.31 22.74 -0.61
CA SER A 21 -1.51 21.36 -0.15
C SER A 21 -0.25 20.51 -0.29
N ALA A 22 0.48 20.59 -1.41
CA ALA A 22 1.73 19.86 -1.60
C ALA A 22 2.83 20.34 -0.65
N ALA A 23 2.99 21.65 -0.46
CA ALA A 23 3.97 22.21 0.46
C ALA A 23 3.67 21.85 1.93
N LEU A 24 2.40 21.93 2.35
CA LEU A 24 1.98 21.59 3.71
C LEU A 24 2.17 20.08 3.99
N LEU A 25 1.87 19.23 3.01
CA LEU A 25 2.02 17.78 3.13
C LEU A 25 3.49 17.33 3.06
N ALA A 26 4.32 17.96 2.22
CA ALA A 26 5.76 17.71 2.20
C ALA A 26 6.42 18.15 3.52
N GLY A 27 5.99 19.30 4.08
CA GLY A 27 6.42 19.76 5.40
C GLY A 27 6.09 18.76 6.52
N ALA A 28 4.97 18.04 6.43
CA ALA A 28 4.60 17.00 7.39
C ALA A 28 5.46 15.72 7.30
N ALA A 29 6.12 15.47 6.17
CA ALA A 29 7.03 14.33 6.00
C ALA A 29 8.42 14.55 6.62
N ILE A 30 8.82 15.80 6.88
CA ILE A 30 10.17 16.17 7.35
C ILE A 30 10.40 15.85 8.85
N PRO A 31 9.47 16.15 9.79
CA PRO A 31 9.64 15.87 11.22
C PRO A 31 9.80 14.37 11.57
N GLY A 32 9.37 13.47 10.68
CA GLY A 32 9.51 12.02 10.87
C GLY A 32 10.96 11.52 10.79
N LEU A 33 11.86 12.26 10.12
CA LEU A 33 13.24 11.81 9.83
C LEU A 33 14.09 11.53 11.08
N HIS A 34 13.92 12.32 12.15
CA HIS A 34 14.83 12.24 13.32
C HIS A 34 14.52 11.07 14.28
N ALA A 35 13.34 10.44 14.20
CA ALA A 35 12.94 9.34 15.11
C ALA A 35 13.07 7.93 14.47
N GLN A 36 13.55 7.84 13.22
CA GLN A 36 13.40 6.65 12.36
C GLN A 36 14.69 5.88 12.05
N GLU A 37 15.88 6.41 12.35
CA GLU A 37 17.18 5.80 11.99
C GLU A 37 17.37 4.35 12.45
N MET A 38 16.76 3.92 13.56
CA MET A 38 16.87 2.52 14.03
C MET A 38 15.90 1.53 13.36
N ARG A 39 14.91 1.98 12.55
CA ARG A 39 13.88 1.10 11.92
C ARG A 39 14.02 0.95 10.41
N ASP A 40 14.85 1.74 9.74
CA ASP A 40 15.03 1.70 8.29
C ASP A 40 16.18 0.77 7.83
N ALA A 41 16.86 0.08 8.76
CA ALA A 41 17.99 -0.80 8.47
C ALA A 41 17.66 -1.93 7.48
N ASP A 42 16.40 -2.38 7.44
CA ASP A 42 15.96 -3.47 6.56
C ASP A 42 15.35 -2.98 5.23
N PHE A 43 15.17 -1.66 5.04
CA PHE A 43 14.53 -1.13 3.83
C PHE A 43 15.39 -1.40 2.60
N SER A 44 14.86 -2.18 1.67
CA SER A 44 15.51 -2.41 0.39
C SER A 44 15.33 -1.20 -0.51
N LYS A 45 16.42 -0.45 -0.65
CA LYS A 45 16.51 0.67 -1.59
C LYS A 45 16.39 0.14 -3.00
N ARG A 46 15.43 0.66 -3.76
CA ARG A 46 15.10 0.19 -5.10
C ARG A 46 15.21 1.33 -6.09
N VAL A 47 15.65 0.98 -7.30
CA VAL A 47 15.60 1.87 -8.46
C VAL A 47 14.29 1.59 -9.19
N TYR A 48 13.67 2.63 -9.74
CA TYR A 48 12.48 2.46 -10.54
C TYR A 48 12.48 3.36 -11.77
N VAL A 49 11.81 2.89 -12.81
CA VAL A 49 11.54 3.67 -14.03
C VAL A 49 10.04 3.93 -14.10
N THR A 50 9.66 5.14 -14.47
CA THR A 50 8.25 5.56 -14.59
C THR A 50 8.02 6.23 -15.93
N GLY A 51 6.91 5.92 -16.58
CA GLY A 51 6.51 6.50 -17.85
C GLY A 51 5.01 6.76 -17.87
N GLY A 52 4.58 7.92 -18.37
CA GLY A 52 3.17 8.29 -18.38
C GLY A 52 2.83 9.29 -19.47
N LEU A 53 1.52 9.42 -19.69
CA LEU A 53 0.92 10.37 -20.61
C LEU A 53 -0.12 11.17 -19.84
N GLY A 54 -0.32 12.41 -20.26
CA GLY A 54 -1.21 13.30 -19.52
C GLY A 54 -1.65 14.51 -20.32
N LEU A 55 -2.43 15.35 -19.65
CA LEU A 55 -2.90 16.61 -20.20
C LEU A 55 -2.08 17.74 -19.58
N THR A 56 -1.63 18.65 -20.41
CA THR A 56 -0.83 19.81 -20.03
C THR A 56 -1.66 21.06 -20.20
N ARG A 57 -1.37 22.08 -19.39
CA ARG A 57 -1.82 23.45 -19.64
C ARG A 57 -0.65 24.39 -19.39
N VAL A 58 -0.37 25.26 -20.35
CA VAL A 58 0.70 26.24 -20.29
C VAL A 58 0.11 27.62 -20.59
N GLU A 59 0.32 28.59 -19.72
CA GLU A 59 -0.22 29.95 -19.84
C GLU A 59 0.92 30.96 -20.03
N PRO A 60 1.51 31.08 -21.24
CA PRO A 60 2.53 32.09 -21.48
C PRO A 60 1.94 33.51 -21.46
N GLU A 61 2.72 34.51 -21.02
CA GLU A 61 2.27 35.91 -21.06
C GLU A 61 2.67 36.59 -22.38
N SER A 62 1.68 37.21 -23.02
CA SER A 62 1.88 38.03 -24.21
C SER A 62 2.13 39.50 -23.83
N PRO A 63 3.17 40.17 -24.36
CA PRO A 63 3.43 41.57 -24.07
C PRO A 63 2.49 42.54 -24.81
N SER A 64 1.54 42.06 -25.61
CA SER A 64 0.54 42.90 -26.28
C SER A 64 -0.77 42.16 -26.55
N ASP A 65 -1.89 42.86 -26.43
CA ASP A 65 -3.24 42.33 -26.74
C ASP A 65 -3.42 41.86 -28.21
N ALA A 66 -2.48 42.21 -29.10
CA ALA A 66 -2.47 41.80 -30.51
C ALA A 66 -1.93 40.37 -30.76
N LEU A 67 -1.29 39.78 -29.74
CA LEU A 67 -0.76 38.41 -29.73
C LEU A 67 -1.59 37.60 -28.76
N THR A 68 -2.38 36.68 -29.30
CA THR A 68 -3.27 35.81 -28.53
C THR A 68 -2.79 34.38 -28.65
N ILE A 69 -2.84 33.65 -27.54
CA ILE A 69 -2.60 32.21 -27.51
C ILE A 69 -3.92 31.54 -27.87
N SER A 70 -3.93 30.81 -28.97
CA SER A 70 -5.15 30.17 -29.49
C SER A 70 -5.45 28.84 -28.81
N ASP A 71 -4.40 28.09 -28.46
CA ASP A 71 -4.48 26.84 -27.71
C ASP A 71 -3.37 26.77 -26.66
N ASN A 72 -3.77 26.41 -25.45
CA ASN A 72 -2.93 26.41 -24.25
C ASN A 72 -2.95 25.06 -23.53
N SER A 73 -3.56 24.04 -24.15
CA SER A 73 -3.63 22.68 -23.63
C SER A 73 -3.19 21.64 -24.66
N ASP A 74 -2.36 20.70 -24.24
CA ASP A 74 -1.86 19.65 -25.12
C ASP A 74 -1.75 18.31 -24.39
N THR A 75 -1.36 17.27 -25.12
CA THR A 75 -0.97 15.97 -24.56
C THR A 75 0.51 16.00 -24.20
N GLY A 76 0.82 15.76 -22.94
CA GLY A 76 2.18 15.65 -22.44
C GLY A 76 2.63 14.21 -22.22
N ALA A 77 3.94 13.99 -22.31
CA ALA A 77 4.58 12.73 -21.98
C ALA A 77 5.60 12.92 -20.85
N HIS A 78 5.74 11.93 -19.99
CA HIS A 78 6.66 11.97 -18.86
C HIS A 78 7.47 10.67 -18.80
N LEU A 79 8.79 10.79 -18.61
CA LEU A 79 9.68 9.69 -18.32
C LEU A 79 10.57 10.06 -17.13
N GLY A 80 10.67 9.16 -16.15
CA GLY A 80 11.45 9.39 -14.94
C GLY A 80 12.23 8.17 -14.48
N LEU A 81 13.33 8.44 -13.79
CA LEU A 81 14.14 7.48 -13.07
C LEU A 81 14.16 7.90 -11.60
N GLY A 82 13.75 6.99 -10.72
CA GLY A 82 13.71 7.26 -9.29
C GLY A 82 14.43 6.23 -8.45
N TYR A 83 14.73 6.65 -7.23
CA TYR A 83 15.41 5.86 -6.22
C TYR A 83 14.68 6.02 -4.89
N ASP A 84 14.23 4.90 -4.33
CA ASP A 84 13.60 4.87 -3.02
C ASP A 84 14.69 4.98 -1.94
N LEU A 85 14.72 6.11 -1.22
CA LEU A 85 15.72 6.41 -0.19
C LEU A 85 15.42 5.66 1.10
N ASN A 86 14.14 5.67 1.49
CA ASN A 86 13.57 4.95 2.62
C ASN A 86 12.07 4.72 2.38
N ARG A 87 11.37 4.19 3.39
CA ARG A 87 9.93 3.89 3.29
C ARG A 87 9.03 5.12 3.09
N MET A 88 9.51 6.33 3.31
CA MET A 88 8.71 7.57 3.17
C MET A 88 9.18 8.43 2.01
N LEU A 89 10.46 8.37 1.66
CA LEU A 89 11.09 9.26 0.71
C LEU A 89 11.64 8.54 -0.50
N SER A 90 11.39 9.13 -1.66
CA SER A 90 12.04 8.78 -2.92
C SER A 90 12.60 10.04 -3.56
N VAL A 91 13.66 9.89 -4.33
CA VAL A 91 14.18 10.94 -5.21
C VAL A 91 13.94 10.53 -6.66
N GLU A 92 13.56 11.48 -7.51
CA GLU A 92 13.22 11.22 -8.91
C GLU A 92 13.81 12.32 -9.81
N VAL A 93 14.52 11.90 -10.85
CA VAL A 93 14.84 12.76 -12.00
C VAL A 93 13.88 12.43 -13.12
N TYR A 94 13.39 13.44 -13.83
CA TYR A 94 12.41 13.26 -14.89
C TYR A 94 12.63 14.22 -16.06
N VAL A 95 12.18 13.76 -17.22
CA VAL A 95 11.94 14.58 -18.41
C VAL A 95 10.45 14.57 -18.71
N ALA A 96 9.89 15.72 -19.02
CA ALA A 96 8.51 15.86 -19.42
C ALA A 96 8.40 16.73 -20.67
N ASP A 97 7.69 16.23 -21.66
CA ASP A 97 7.21 17.00 -22.80
C ASP A 97 5.84 17.58 -22.43
N LEU A 98 5.71 18.89 -22.46
CA LEU A 98 4.47 19.59 -22.15
C LEU A 98 3.65 19.93 -23.41
N GLY A 99 4.15 19.59 -24.59
CA GLY A 99 3.50 19.86 -25.86
C GLY A 99 3.80 21.25 -26.42
N THR A 100 2.97 21.67 -27.38
CA THR A 100 3.17 22.86 -28.19
C THR A 100 2.10 23.91 -27.90
N ALA A 101 2.49 25.17 -27.72
CA ALA A 101 1.57 26.30 -27.71
C ALA A 101 1.57 27.02 -29.06
N GLU A 102 0.39 27.20 -29.64
CA GLU A 102 0.21 27.98 -30.87
C GLU A 102 0.03 29.47 -30.57
N VAL A 103 0.75 30.30 -31.34
CA VAL A 103 0.73 31.75 -31.20
C VAL A 103 0.04 32.35 -32.42
N GLU A 104 -0.99 33.16 -32.20
CA GLU A 104 -1.67 33.92 -33.25
C GLU A 104 -1.36 35.42 -33.15
N PHE A 105 -1.23 36.06 -34.32
CA PHE A 105 -1.17 37.50 -34.46
C PHE A 105 -2.41 37.96 -35.22
N LEU A 106 -3.27 38.75 -34.58
CA LEU A 106 -4.54 39.24 -35.15
C LEU A 106 -5.44 38.14 -35.76
N GLY A 107 -5.51 36.97 -35.12
CA GLY A 107 -6.32 35.83 -35.59
C GLY A 107 -5.71 35.05 -36.76
N THR A 108 -4.42 35.24 -37.02
CA THR A 108 -3.67 34.45 -38.01
C THR A 108 -2.47 33.76 -37.33
N ALA A 109 -2.24 32.49 -37.66
CA ALA A 109 -1.13 31.72 -37.10
C ALA A 109 0.21 32.44 -37.33
N ALA A 110 0.90 32.75 -36.23
CA ALA A 110 2.13 33.52 -36.22
C ALA A 110 3.36 32.66 -35.90
N GLY A 111 3.20 31.57 -35.13
CA GLY A 111 4.25 30.60 -34.82
C GLY A 111 3.84 29.64 -33.72
N SER A 112 4.80 28.85 -33.23
CA SER A 112 4.59 27.90 -32.14
C SER A 112 5.78 27.87 -31.19
N VAL A 113 5.53 27.42 -29.96
CA VAL A 113 6.56 27.23 -28.94
C VAL A 113 6.39 25.85 -28.32
N ASP A 114 7.43 25.03 -28.37
CA ASP A 114 7.50 23.72 -27.74
C ASP A 114 8.02 23.85 -26.31
N TYR A 115 7.52 23.01 -25.39
CA TYR A 115 7.84 23.08 -23.97
C TYR A 115 8.36 21.74 -23.46
N GLN A 116 9.64 21.70 -23.09
CA GLN A 116 10.25 20.52 -22.45
C GLN A 116 10.79 20.87 -21.07
N VAL A 117 10.69 19.94 -20.14
CA VAL A 117 11.12 20.13 -18.76
C VAL A 117 12.04 18.99 -18.36
N PHE A 118 13.18 19.34 -17.78
CA PHE A 118 14.04 18.45 -17.03
C PHE A 118 13.92 18.79 -15.54
N GLY A 119 13.64 17.82 -14.67
CA GLY A 119 13.46 18.10 -13.25
C GLY A 119 14.06 17.08 -12.31
N LEU A 120 14.27 17.53 -11.07
CA LEU A 120 14.67 16.74 -9.92
C LEU A 120 13.66 16.97 -8.80
N SER A 121 13.15 15.89 -8.21
CA SER A 121 12.10 15.96 -7.19
C SER A 121 12.34 15.00 -6.04
N LEU A 122 11.91 15.42 -4.85
CA LEU A 122 11.70 14.57 -3.69
C LEU A 122 10.22 14.23 -3.59
N LEU A 123 9.92 12.95 -3.38
CA LEU A 123 8.58 12.43 -3.21
C LEU A 123 8.42 11.94 -1.78
N GLY A 124 7.49 12.54 -1.04
CA GLY A 124 7.12 12.16 0.31
C GLY A 124 5.79 11.41 0.33
N TYR A 125 5.83 10.15 0.72
CA TYR A 125 4.66 9.28 0.81
C TYR A 125 4.11 9.30 2.23
N LEU A 126 2.82 9.58 2.34
CA LEU A 126 2.19 10.05 3.57
C LEU A 126 1.30 8.98 4.19
N VAL A 127 0.53 8.30 3.34
CA VAL A 127 -0.38 7.22 3.74
C VAL A 127 -0.25 6.05 2.77
N ASN A 128 -0.54 4.85 3.26
CA ASN A 128 -0.63 3.65 2.45
C ASN A 128 -1.74 2.74 2.97
N SER A 129 -2.59 2.22 2.07
CA SER A 129 -3.76 1.42 2.42
C SER A 129 -3.43 0.15 3.19
N ARG A 130 -2.21 -0.37 3.09
CA ARG A 130 -1.74 -1.55 3.84
C ARG A 130 -1.05 -1.21 5.17
N SER A 131 -0.75 0.06 5.43
CA SER A 131 -0.17 0.55 6.70
C SER A 131 -1.20 1.28 7.58
N GLY A 132 -2.45 1.39 7.12
CA GLY A 132 -3.47 2.24 7.74
C GLY A 132 -3.31 3.73 7.38
N PHE A 133 -4.36 4.53 7.62
CA PHE A 133 -4.35 6.00 7.39
C PHE A 133 -3.66 6.79 8.53
N VAL A 134 -2.89 6.13 9.40
CA VAL A 134 -2.24 6.77 10.54
C VAL A 134 -0.89 7.35 10.09
N LEU A 135 -0.73 8.68 10.19
CA LEU A 135 0.47 9.44 9.77
C LEU A 135 1.75 9.07 10.54
N ALA A 136 1.63 8.21 11.55
CA ALA A 136 2.73 7.64 12.31
C ALA A 136 2.31 6.27 12.85
N ASP A 137 2.44 5.20 12.06
CA ASP A 137 2.36 3.85 12.63
C ASP A 137 3.40 2.86 12.09
N SER A 138 3.72 1.98 13.01
CA SER A 138 4.81 1.06 13.27
C SER A 138 4.85 -0.21 12.40
N GLN A 139 4.11 -0.27 11.28
CA GLN A 139 3.95 -1.53 10.54
C GLN A 139 4.84 -1.62 9.28
N PRO A 140 5.69 -2.66 9.16
CA PRO A 140 6.80 -2.73 8.21
C PRO A 140 6.43 -3.13 6.77
N GLU A 141 5.17 -3.04 6.34
CA GLU A 141 4.77 -3.68 5.06
C GLU A 141 4.29 -2.73 3.95
N GLY A 142 3.40 -1.78 4.21
CA GLY A 142 2.80 -0.99 3.12
C GLY A 142 3.75 0.08 2.54
N LEU A 143 4.16 1.04 3.36
CA LEU A 143 5.15 2.07 2.95
C LEU A 143 6.53 1.48 2.67
N PHE A 144 6.91 0.40 3.35
CA PHE A 144 8.18 -0.29 3.17
C PHE A 144 8.28 -1.01 1.83
N ARG A 145 7.18 -1.61 1.34
CA ARG A 145 7.15 -2.28 0.02
C ARG A 145 6.63 -1.38 -1.10
N ARG A 146 6.01 -0.23 -0.78
CA ARG A 146 5.28 0.63 -1.73
C ARG A 146 4.17 -0.13 -2.46
N GLU A 147 3.47 -1.00 -1.73
CA GLU A 147 2.39 -1.84 -2.27
C GLU A 147 1.02 -1.39 -1.74
N GLY A 148 -0.02 -1.54 -2.57
CA GLY A 148 -1.34 -0.98 -2.28
C GLY A 148 -1.43 0.50 -2.67
N LEU A 149 -2.49 1.18 -2.25
CA LEU A 149 -2.73 2.58 -2.57
C LEU A 149 -1.93 3.49 -1.64
N SER A 150 -1.11 4.34 -2.20
CA SER A 150 -0.34 5.37 -1.52
C SER A 150 -0.74 6.76 -1.99
N VAL A 151 -0.74 7.72 -1.06
CA VAL A 151 -0.81 9.15 -1.37
C VAL A 151 0.57 9.74 -1.12
N TYR A 152 1.06 10.50 -2.09
CA TYR A 152 2.35 11.17 -1.96
C TYR A 152 2.26 12.63 -2.40
N ALA A 153 3.17 13.42 -1.86
CA ALA A 153 3.44 14.78 -2.28
C ALA A 153 4.82 14.84 -2.95
N ARG A 154 4.97 15.74 -3.92
CA ARG A 154 6.20 16.00 -4.65
C ARG A 154 6.64 17.44 -4.42
N VAL A 155 7.93 17.63 -4.18
CA VAL A 155 8.57 18.95 -4.22
C VAL A 155 9.87 18.84 -5.00
N GLY A 156 10.13 19.79 -5.90
CA GLY A 156 11.28 19.71 -6.78
C GLY A 156 11.68 21.03 -7.40
N ILE A 157 12.72 20.93 -8.23
CA ILE A 157 13.19 21.99 -9.10
C ILE A 157 13.19 21.47 -10.53
N GLY A 158 12.85 22.33 -11.48
CA GLY A 158 12.84 22.02 -12.90
C GLY A 158 13.62 23.06 -13.70
N HIS A 159 14.13 22.64 -14.85
CA HIS A 159 14.70 23.46 -15.90
C HIS A 159 13.82 23.30 -17.13
N MET A 160 13.30 24.41 -17.66
CA MET A 160 12.44 24.41 -18.84
C MET A 160 13.24 24.84 -20.07
N GLU A 161 13.20 24.00 -21.09
CA GLU A 161 13.70 24.26 -22.43
C GLU A 161 12.52 24.54 -23.35
N ASN A 162 12.69 25.55 -24.22
CA ASN A 162 11.70 25.95 -25.21
C ASN A 162 12.39 26.12 -26.53
N ASP A 163 11.79 25.53 -27.56
CA ASP A 163 12.13 25.77 -28.95
C ASP A 163 10.98 26.53 -29.60
N ALA A 164 11.28 27.53 -30.42
CA ALA A 164 10.26 28.42 -31.00
C ALA A 164 10.50 28.58 -32.49
N ASP A 165 9.47 28.35 -33.30
CA ASP A 165 9.51 28.64 -34.73
C ASP A 165 8.91 30.03 -35.01
N ARG A 166 9.69 30.89 -35.66
CA ARG A 166 9.32 32.24 -36.16
C ARG A 166 8.97 33.31 -35.13
N VAL A 167 9.02 33.02 -33.82
CA VAL A 167 8.79 33.98 -32.73
C VAL A 167 10.05 34.12 -31.87
N ASP A 168 10.41 35.36 -31.47
CA ASP A 168 11.50 35.57 -30.49
C ASP A 168 10.89 35.49 -29.09
N TYR A 169 11.36 34.58 -28.23
CA TYR A 169 10.95 34.53 -26.83
C TYR A 169 12.02 35.16 -25.91
N PHE A 170 11.58 35.80 -24.82
CA PHE A 170 12.46 36.27 -23.75
C PHE A 170 12.21 35.46 -22.49
N ARG A 171 13.25 34.79 -21.99
CA ARG A 171 13.18 33.95 -20.79
C ARG A 171 13.93 34.61 -19.64
N ASP A 172 13.19 35.02 -18.62
CA ASP A 172 13.78 35.67 -17.44
C ASP A 172 14.44 34.64 -16.50
N TYR A 173 13.83 33.47 -16.31
CA TYR A 173 14.39 32.38 -15.47
C TYR A 173 14.04 31.00 -16.02
N PRO A 174 15.02 30.19 -16.45
CA PRO A 174 14.76 28.83 -16.95
C PRO A 174 14.50 27.81 -15.84
N THR A 175 14.86 28.14 -14.60
CA THR A 175 14.65 27.28 -13.43
C THR A 175 13.37 27.64 -12.71
N HIS A 176 12.59 26.64 -12.30
CA HIS A 176 11.33 26.80 -11.58
C HIS A 176 11.20 25.81 -10.42
N ALA A 177 10.34 26.14 -9.46
CA ALA A 177 9.92 25.21 -8.42
C ALA A 177 8.79 24.31 -8.95
N ALA A 178 8.77 23.07 -8.47
CA ALA A 178 7.80 22.06 -8.86
C ALA A 178 7.10 21.51 -7.62
N PHE A 179 5.77 21.46 -7.66
CA PHE A 179 4.94 20.91 -6.60
C PHE A 179 3.94 19.92 -7.17
N GLY A 180 3.71 18.80 -6.49
CA GLY A 180 2.75 17.82 -6.97
C GLY A 180 2.08 17.03 -5.87
N LEU A 181 0.94 16.44 -6.23
CA LEU A 181 0.20 15.49 -5.44
C LEU A 181 -0.14 14.31 -6.32
N GLY A 182 0.06 13.10 -5.80
CA GLY A 182 -0.21 11.91 -6.57
C GLY A 182 -0.73 10.74 -5.75
N LEU A 183 -1.37 9.83 -6.50
CA LEU A 183 -1.77 8.53 -6.02
C LEU A 183 -0.91 7.48 -6.70
N GLU A 184 -0.50 6.48 -5.96
CA GLU A 184 0.25 5.35 -6.49
C GLU A 184 -0.38 4.05 -6.01
N TYR A 185 -0.73 3.15 -6.93
CA TYR A 185 -1.20 1.81 -6.60
C TYR A 185 -0.13 0.77 -6.96
N GLY A 186 0.59 0.26 -5.96
CA GLY A 186 1.68 -0.70 -6.13
C GLY A 186 1.25 -2.17 -6.06
N PHE A 187 1.77 -2.97 -6.98
CA PHE A 187 1.56 -4.41 -7.08
C PHE A 187 2.78 -5.19 -6.56
N ARG A 188 2.55 -6.44 -6.09
CA ARG A 188 3.59 -7.34 -5.54
C ARG A 188 4.72 -7.67 -6.51
N ASN A 189 4.48 -7.53 -7.81
CA ASN A 189 5.46 -7.80 -8.87
C ASN A 189 6.34 -6.58 -9.19
N GLY A 190 6.28 -5.52 -8.38
CA GLY A 190 7.06 -4.29 -8.55
C GLY A 190 6.52 -3.32 -9.59
N PHE A 191 5.42 -3.65 -10.30
CA PHE A 191 4.71 -2.65 -11.10
C PHE A 191 3.85 -1.76 -10.19
N ALA A 192 3.58 -0.53 -10.63
CA ALA A 192 2.56 0.31 -10.01
C ALA A 192 1.92 1.22 -11.05
N LEU A 193 0.66 1.58 -10.80
CA LEU A 193 -0.04 2.64 -11.52
C LEU A 193 0.11 3.94 -10.73
N ARG A 194 0.44 5.04 -11.41
CA ARG A 194 0.62 6.35 -10.78
C ARG A 194 -0.23 7.39 -11.47
N THR A 195 -0.94 8.18 -10.68
CA THR A 195 -1.62 9.38 -11.14
C THR A 195 -1.07 10.59 -10.41
N GLU A 196 -0.83 11.69 -11.12
CA GLU A 196 -0.16 12.85 -10.56
C GLU A 196 -0.76 14.14 -11.09
N LEU A 197 -0.93 15.10 -10.20
CA LEU A 197 -1.20 16.50 -10.52
C LEU A 197 0.02 17.30 -10.12
N MET A 198 0.56 18.08 -11.05
CA MET A 198 1.80 18.83 -10.86
C MET A 198 1.62 20.29 -11.31
N SER A 199 2.18 21.21 -10.52
CA SER A 199 2.33 22.63 -10.83
C SER A 199 3.82 22.92 -11.00
N LEU A 200 4.18 23.47 -12.15
CA LEU A 200 5.52 23.90 -12.53
C LEU A 200 5.48 25.43 -12.54
N ASP A 201 5.93 26.06 -11.45
CA ASP A 201 5.71 27.49 -11.19
C ASP A 201 4.20 27.86 -11.16
N THR A 202 3.87 29.12 -11.45
CA THR A 202 2.50 29.66 -11.57
C THR A 202 1.85 29.34 -12.93
N ASP A 203 2.66 29.08 -13.96
CA ASP A 203 2.23 29.23 -15.37
C ASP A 203 2.04 27.89 -16.11
N ALA A 204 2.45 26.76 -15.50
CA ALA A 204 2.34 25.45 -16.14
C ALA A 204 1.81 24.39 -15.17
N GLN A 205 0.85 23.60 -15.63
CA GLN A 205 0.26 22.50 -14.89
C GLN A 205 0.17 21.25 -15.75
N TYR A 206 0.32 20.09 -15.12
CA TYR A 206 0.29 18.81 -15.79
C TYR A 206 -0.43 17.76 -14.94
N ALA A 207 -1.35 17.02 -15.57
CA ALA A 207 -2.06 15.90 -14.98
C ALA A 207 -1.67 14.61 -15.72
N ASN A 208 -1.04 13.68 -15.02
CA ASN A 208 -0.43 12.46 -15.57
C ASN A 208 -1.15 11.20 -15.11
N VAL A 209 -1.23 10.21 -16.00
CA VAL A 209 -1.42 8.80 -15.64
C VAL A 209 -0.29 7.98 -16.25
N GLY A 210 0.44 7.24 -15.41
CA GLY A 210 1.61 6.49 -15.82
C GLY A 210 1.74 5.14 -15.14
N ILE A 211 2.65 4.34 -15.68
CA ILE A 211 3.06 3.06 -15.13
C ILE A 211 4.49 3.23 -14.65
N LEU A 212 4.80 2.62 -13.51
CA LEU A 212 6.18 2.50 -13.05
C LEU A 212 6.55 1.05 -12.76
N LYS A 213 7.84 0.77 -12.87
CA LYS A 213 8.44 -0.51 -12.55
C LYS A 213 9.59 -0.30 -11.58
N ARG A 214 9.46 -0.85 -10.38
CA ARG A 214 10.53 -0.97 -9.40
C ARG A 214 11.36 -2.22 -9.67
N PHE A 215 12.67 -2.08 -9.57
CA PHE A 215 13.67 -3.13 -9.72
C PHE A 215 14.35 -3.41 -8.39
N GLY A 216 14.71 -4.68 -8.18
CA GLY A 216 15.27 -5.17 -6.93
C GLY A 216 14.28 -6.05 -6.17
N ASP A 217 14.83 -7.00 -5.41
CA ASP A 217 14.04 -7.90 -4.61
C ASP A 217 13.45 -7.17 -3.41
N VAL A 218 12.18 -7.45 -3.14
CA VAL A 218 11.61 -7.15 -1.84
C VAL A 218 12.03 -8.30 -0.93
N PRO A 219 12.72 -8.05 0.19
CA PRO A 219 13.04 -9.11 1.13
C PRO A 219 11.74 -9.83 1.45
N ALA A 220 11.72 -11.14 1.16
CA ALA A 220 10.72 -11.99 1.75
C ALA A 220 10.84 -11.74 3.26
N VAL A 221 9.77 -11.25 3.88
CA VAL A 221 9.66 -11.38 5.34
C VAL A 221 9.86 -12.87 5.55
N PRO A 222 10.90 -13.31 6.28
CA PRO A 222 11.14 -14.72 6.43
C PRO A 222 9.84 -15.32 6.93
N LEU A 223 9.21 -16.15 6.07
CA LEU A 223 8.19 -17.06 6.52
C LEU A 223 8.89 -17.79 7.66
N ILE A 224 8.41 -17.61 8.89
CA ILE A 224 8.81 -18.51 9.97
C ILE A 224 8.56 -19.88 9.37
N PRO A 225 9.60 -20.71 9.12
CA PRO A 225 9.37 -21.99 8.49
C PRO A 225 8.32 -22.70 9.33
N PRO A 226 7.31 -23.36 8.72
CA PRO A 226 6.37 -24.14 9.49
C PRO A 226 7.21 -24.99 10.43
N ILE A 227 6.94 -24.88 11.74
CA ILE A 227 7.65 -25.66 12.76
C ILE A 227 7.64 -27.08 12.22
N GLN A 228 8.80 -27.59 11.82
CA GLN A 228 8.89 -28.97 11.33
C GLN A 228 8.33 -29.80 12.48
N PRO A 229 7.36 -30.72 12.23
CA PRO A 229 6.86 -31.61 13.25
C PRO A 229 8.08 -32.19 13.97
N ALA A 230 8.16 -31.96 15.29
CA ALA A 230 9.25 -32.48 16.08
C ALA A 230 9.39 -33.97 15.74
N LEU A 231 10.60 -34.37 15.33
CA LEU A 231 10.88 -35.77 14.96
C LEU A 231 10.28 -36.69 16.03
N PRO A 232 9.58 -37.77 15.64
CA PRO A 232 8.88 -38.61 16.59
C PRO A 232 9.87 -39.14 17.63
N VAL A 233 9.65 -38.74 18.88
CA VAL A 233 10.36 -39.32 20.04
C VAL A 233 10.05 -40.83 20.01
N PRO A 234 11.06 -41.71 20.10
CA PRO A 234 10.84 -43.15 20.02
C PRO A 234 9.84 -43.59 21.09
N ALA A 235 8.78 -44.28 20.65
CA ALA A 235 7.72 -44.79 21.49
C ALA A 235 8.30 -45.67 22.61
N ALA A 236 8.03 -45.29 23.86
CA ALA A 236 8.22 -46.17 24.99
C ALA A 236 7.15 -47.28 24.91
N ASP A 237 7.65 -48.49 24.70
CA ASP A 237 6.91 -49.74 24.64
C ASP A 237 6.04 -49.92 25.89
N LYS A 238 4.72 -50.04 25.71
CA LYS A 238 3.79 -50.50 26.74
C LYS A 238 3.08 -51.72 26.20
N THR A 239 3.55 -52.86 26.68
CA THR A 239 2.99 -54.20 26.51
C THR A 239 1.48 -54.26 26.75
N ALA A 240 0.83 -54.98 25.84
CA ALA A 240 -0.59 -55.30 25.80
C ALA A 240 -1.12 -56.09 27.00
N ILE A 241 -2.37 -55.79 27.38
CA ILE A 241 -3.31 -56.76 27.92
C ILE A 241 -4.68 -56.48 27.26
N GLU A 242 -5.27 -57.51 26.65
CA GLU A 242 -6.64 -57.60 26.08
C GLU A 242 -7.25 -58.92 26.61
N PRO A 243 -8.56 -59.22 26.56
CA PRO A 243 -9.79 -58.42 26.65
C PRO A 243 -10.77 -58.95 27.75
N ALA A 244 -11.80 -58.17 28.10
CA ALA A 244 -13.12 -58.71 28.46
C ALA A 244 -14.24 -57.75 28.01
N VAL A 245 -15.19 -58.30 27.27
CA VAL A 245 -16.34 -57.71 26.53
C VAL A 245 -17.63 -57.93 27.37
N PRO A 246 -18.82 -57.33 27.11
CA PRO A 246 -19.24 -56.02 26.57
C PRO A 246 -20.22 -55.27 27.52
N GLU A 247 -20.36 -53.95 27.40
CA GLU A 247 -21.66 -53.29 27.62
C GLU A 247 -21.96 -52.29 26.49
N SER A 248 -23.02 -52.62 25.76
CA SER A 248 -23.98 -51.86 24.96
C SER A 248 -23.65 -50.44 24.44
N PRO A 249 -24.11 -50.10 23.22
CA PRO A 249 -23.59 -48.98 22.45
C PRO A 249 -23.99 -47.66 23.09
N VAL A 250 -22.99 -46.90 23.56
CA VAL A 250 -23.19 -45.46 23.76
C VAL A 250 -23.40 -44.87 22.38
N SER A 251 -24.63 -44.44 22.13
CA SER A 251 -24.99 -43.57 21.01
C SER A 251 -24.00 -42.41 20.98
N ILE A 252 -23.05 -42.45 20.04
CA ILE A 252 -22.15 -41.32 19.81
C ILE A 252 -22.99 -40.26 19.11
N GLU A 253 -23.56 -39.34 19.89
CA GLU A 253 -24.01 -38.07 19.32
C GLU A 253 -22.83 -37.47 18.53
N PRO A 254 -23.05 -37.00 17.29
CA PRO A 254 -21.97 -36.41 16.50
C PRO A 254 -21.44 -35.19 17.25
N ILE A 255 -20.15 -35.22 17.63
CA ILE A 255 -19.50 -34.08 18.29
C ILE A 255 -19.51 -32.92 17.31
N VAL A 256 -20.31 -31.90 17.62
CA VAL A 256 -20.31 -30.64 16.88
C VAL A 256 -19.16 -29.80 17.42
N SER A 257 -18.12 -29.68 16.59
CA SER A 257 -16.99 -28.82 16.88
C SER A 257 -17.43 -27.35 16.86
N PRO A 258 -17.21 -26.57 17.92
CA PRO A 258 -17.62 -25.17 17.93
C PRO A 258 -16.74 -24.35 16.98
N VAL A 259 -17.31 -23.27 16.45
CA VAL A 259 -16.60 -22.28 15.62
C VAL A 259 -16.59 -20.96 16.37
N PRO A 260 -15.56 -20.66 17.18
CA PRO A 260 -15.45 -19.37 17.85
C PRO A 260 -15.30 -18.23 16.84
N HIS A 261 -16.00 -17.13 17.08
CA HIS A 261 -15.95 -15.94 16.23
C HIS A 261 -15.35 -14.76 16.96
N PHE A 262 -14.62 -13.91 16.23
CA PHE A 262 -13.88 -12.82 16.82
C PHE A 262 -14.33 -11.46 16.27
N GLU A 263 -14.33 -10.46 17.14
CA GLU A 263 -14.49 -9.07 16.72
C GLU A 263 -13.29 -8.62 15.86
N PHE A 264 -13.49 -7.50 15.16
CA PHE A 264 -12.43 -6.89 14.38
C PHE A 264 -11.21 -6.60 15.28
N ASP A 265 -10.03 -7.02 14.81
CA ASP A 265 -8.74 -6.78 15.46
C ASP A 265 -8.53 -7.45 16.84
N LYS A 266 -9.44 -8.32 17.29
CA LYS A 266 -9.35 -8.98 18.59
C LYS A 266 -9.07 -10.48 18.50
N SER A 267 -8.48 -11.01 19.57
CA SER A 267 -8.26 -12.44 19.81
C SER A 267 -8.90 -12.95 21.11
N ASP A 268 -9.67 -12.12 21.80
CA ASP A 268 -10.34 -12.50 23.05
C ASP A 268 -11.59 -13.34 22.75
N LEU A 269 -11.79 -14.41 23.52
CA LEU A 269 -12.99 -15.23 23.46
C LEU A 269 -14.13 -14.56 24.22
N ASN A 270 -15.31 -14.48 23.60
CA ASN A 270 -16.52 -14.03 24.28
C ASN A 270 -17.09 -15.16 25.17
N GLU A 271 -17.97 -14.80 26.11
CA GLU A 271 -18.56 -15.75 27.05
C GLU A 271 -19.38 -16.87 26.38
N GLU A 272 -19.99 -16.59 25.24
CA GLU A 272 -20.79 -17.59 24.51
C GLU A 272 -19.89 -18.68 23.90
N ASP A 273 -18.79 -18.29 23.28
CA ASP A 273 -17.83 -19.21 22.69
C ASP A 273 -17.08 -19.99 23.78
N MET A 274 -16.79 -19.36 24.92
CA MET A 274 -16.27 -20.04 26.11
C MET A 274 -17.22 -21.17 26.57
N ARG A 275 -18.53 -20.91 26.66
CA ARG A 275 -19.52 -21.96 27.02
C ARG A 275 -19.57 -23.10 26.01
N LYS A 276 -19.44 -22.81 24.71
CA LYS A 276 -19.40 -23.84 23.66
C LYS A 276 -18.13 -24.68 23.76
N LEU A 277 -16.99 -24.04 24.04
CA LEU A 277 -15.70 -24.72 24.25
C LEU A 277 -15.72 -25.59 25.52
N ASP A 278 -16.45 -25.22 26.56
CA ASP A 278 -16.65 -26.04 27.76
C ASP A 278 -17.37 -27.36 27.43
N ILE A 279 -18.48 -27.28 26.69
CA ILE A 279 -19.23 -28.47 26.24
C ILE A 279 -18.35 -29.35 25.36
N PHE A 280 -17.58 -28.74 24.46
CA PHE A 280 -16.64 -29.47 23.60
C PHE A 280 -15.56 -30.18 24.42
N ALA A 281 -14.93 -29.49 25.37
CA ALA A 281 -13.90 -30.08 26.23
C ALA A 281 -14.43 -31.26 27.05
N GLU A 282 -15.64 -31.15 27.60
CA GLU A 282 -16.32 -32.24 28.32
C GLU A 282 -16.54 -33.46 27.42
N SER A 283 -17.04 -33.24 26.19
CA SER A 283 -17.28 -34.32 25.22
C SER A 283 -16.02 -35.07 24.76
N MET A 284 -14.84 -34.45 24.96
CA MET A 284 -13.54 -34.97 24.55
C MET A 284 -12.75 -35.60 25.70
N ARG A 285 -13.29 -35.60 26.94
CA ARG A 285 -12.60 -36.09 28.14
C ARG A 285 -12.17 -37.56 28.02
N ASP A 286 -13.06 -38.43 27.54
CA ASP A 286 -12.82 -39.88 27.46
C ASP A 286 -12.28 -40.32 26.09
N ARG A 287 -11.83 -39.37 25.26
CA ARG A 287 -11.30 -39.62 23.91
C ARG A 287 -9.82 -39.32 23.89
N GLU A 288 -9.07 -39.98 23.01
CA GLU A 288 -7.65 -39.69 22.79
C GLU A 288 -7.36 -39.01 21.45
N SER A 289 -8.39 -38.66 20.67
CA SER A 289 -8.26 -38.04 19.35
C SER A 289 -7.37 -36.80 19.33
N GLU A 290 -6.67 -36.60 18.21
CA GLU A 290 -5.86 -35.42 17.92
C GLU A 290 -6.76 -34.26 17.50
N ILE A 291 -6.40 -33.05 17.89
CA ILE A 291 -7.18 -31.83 17.68
C ILE A 291 -6.31 -30.79 16.98
N VAL A 292 -6.77 -30.31 15.83
CA VAL A 292 -6.12 -29.22 15.09
C VAL A 292 -6.99 -27.97 15.18
N ILE A 293 -6.40 -26.88 15.64
CA ILE A 293 -7.05 -25.58 15.86
C ILE A 293 -6.55 -24.61 14.79
N GLU A 294 -7.40 -24.28 13.83
CA GLU A 294 -7.08 -23.46 12.66
C GLU A 294 -7.66 -22.05 12.81
N GLY A 295 -6.81 -21.03 12.87
CA GLY A 295 -7.23 -19.64 12.91
C GLY A 295 -7.40 -19.01 11.54
N HIS A 296 -8.40 -18.13 11.40
CA HIS A 296 -8.69 -17.40 10.17
C HIS A 296 -9.03 -15.91 10.45
N THR A 297 -8.82 -15.08 9.43
CA THR A 297 -9.15 -13.64 9.45
C THR A 297 -9.95 -13.21 8.22
N ASP A 298 -10.45 -11.98 8.24
CA ASP A 298 -10.87 -11.29 7.02
C ASP A 298 -9.66 -10.66 6.30
N TRP A 299 -9.89 -10.02 5.15
CA TRP A 299 -8.84 -9.46 4.29
C TRP A 299 -8.45 -8.00 4.57
N ILE A 300 -8.99 -7.37 5.62
CA ILE A 300 -8.86 -5.93 5.81
C ILE A 300 -7.41 -5.53 6.09
N ALA A 301 -6.73 -6.31 6.95
CA ALA A 301 -5.36 -6.06 7.35
C ALA A 301 -4.34 -6.71 6.39
N SER A 302 -3.04 -6.50 6.63
CA SER A 302 -2.00 -7.15 5.81
C SER A 302 -2.02 -8.66 6.00
N GLU A 303 -1.55 -9.41 5.00
CA GLU A 303 -1.49 -10.88 5.03
C GLU A 303 -0.69 -11.40 6.23
N SER A 304 0.41 -10.74 6.61
CA SER A 304 1.22 -11.13 7.78
C SER A 304 0.55 -10.78 9.10
N TYR A 305 -0.10 -9.62 9.21
CA TYR A 305 -0.89 -9.25 10.38
C TYR A 305 -2.00 -10.26 10.58
N ASN A 306 -2.72 -10.56 9.50
CA ASN A 306 -3.76 -11.56 9.46
C ASN A 306 -3.23 -12.95 9.81
N MET A 307 -2.04 -13.32 9.34
CA MET A 307 -1.36 -14.55 9.75
C MET A 307 -1.10 -14.57 11.26
N SER A 308 -0.43 -13.56 11.81
CA SER A 308 -0.14 -13.47 13.24
C SER A 308 -1.41 -13.42 14.09
N LEU A 309 -2.43 -12.66 13.68
CA LEU A 309 -3.71 -12.59 14.36
C LEU A 309 -4.45 -13.93 14.32
N SER A 310 -4.38 -14.64 13.20
CA SER A 310 -4.95 -15.98 13.09
C SER A 310 -4.28 -16.98 14.05
N ILE A 311 -2.96 -16.89 14.20
CA ILE A 311 -2.19 -17.71 15.16
C ILE A 311 -2.62 -17.36 16.59
N ARG A 312 -2.64 -16.07 16.96
CA ARG A 312 -3.07 -15.63 18.31
C ARG A 312 -4.48 -16.10 18.66
N ARG A 313 -5.40 -16.12 17.68
CA ARG A 313 -6.77 -16.64 17.87
C ARG A 313 -6.78 -18.15 18.11
N ALA A 314 -6.01 -18.90 17.32
CA ALA A 314 -5.86 -20.34 17.53
C ALA A 314 -5.23 -20.64 18.90
N GLU A 315 -4.23 -19.86 19.31
CA GLU A 315 -3.59 -19.95 20.64
C GLU A 315 -4.55 -19.60 21.78
N ALA A 316 -5.43 -18.61 21.61
CA ALA A 316 -6.45 -18.27 22.61
C ALA A 316 -7.40 -19.46 22.86
N VAL A 317 -7.86 -20.12 21.80
CA VAL A 317 -8.69 -21.33 21.89
C VAL A 317 -7.91 -22.48 22.51
N TYR A 318 -6.66 -22.70 22.09
CA TYR A 318 -5.77 -23.72 22.65
C TYR A 318 -5.58 -23.53 24.17
N ASN A 319 -5.24 -22.32 24.61
CA ASN A 319 -5.00 -22.00 26.01
C ASN A 319 -6.27 -22.18 26.84
N TYR A 320 -7.42 -21.81 26.27
CA TYR A 320 -8.70 -22.02 26.92
C TYR A 320 -9.01 -23.51 27.10
N LEU A 321 -8.90 -24.32 26.05
CA LEU A 321 -9.14 -25.77 26.14
C LEU A 321 -8.15 -26.47 27.08
N ALA A 322 -6.88 -26.06 27.07
CA ALA A 322 -5.87 -26.56 28.00
C ALA A 322 -6.26 -26.25 29.46
N SER A 323 -6.77 -25.03 29.73
CA SER A 323 -7.26 -24.65 31.06
C SER A 323 -8.45 -25.49 31.54
N LYS A 324 -9.19 -26.12 30.62
CA LYS A 324 -10.30 -27.04 30.89
C LYS A 324 -9.87 -28.51 31.01
N GLY A 325 -8.56 -28.77 31.03
CA GLY A 325 -7.98 -30.10 31.26
C GLY A 325 -7.73 -30.90 29.97
N MET A 326 -7.86 -30.29 28.80
CA MET A 326 -7.49 -30.93 27.53
C MET A 326 -5.96 -31.06 27.44
N SER A 327 -5.46 -32.27 27.17
CA SER A 327 -4.02 -32.51 27.12
C SER A 327 -3.35 -31.67 26.02
N PRO A 328 -2.32 -30.86 26.33
CA PRO A 328 -1.50 -30.16 25.34
C PRO A 328 -0.97 -31.06 24.23
N SER A 329 -0.59 -32.30 24.56
CA SER A 329 -0.04 -33.27 23.60
C SER A 329 -1.02 -33.69 22.50
N ARG A 330 -2.32 -33.41 22.68
CA ARG A 330 -3.39 -33.76 21.74
C ARG A 330 -3.78 -32.59 20.84
N MET A 331 -3.24 -31.39 21.07
CA MET A 331 -3.67 -30.17 20.39
C MET A 331 -2.53 -29.55 19.60
N THR A 332 -2.82 -29.14 18.36
CA THR A 332 -1.90 -28.38 17.50
C THR A 332 -2.59 -27.12 16.98
N THR A 333 -1.91 -25.98 16.99
CA THR A 333 -2.41 -24.72 16.43
C THR A 333 -1.85 -24.45 15.04
N MET A 334 -2.68 -23.87 14.16
CA MET A 334 -2.28 -23.43 12.83
C MET A 334 -2.93 -22.09 12.50
N GLY A 335 -2.17 -21.16 11.90
CA GLY A 335 -2.71 -19.93 11.34
C GLY A 335 -2.81 -19.99 9.83
N TYR A 336 -3.91 -19.50 9.26
CA TYR A 336 -4.09 -19.39 7.81
C TYR A 336 -4.30 -17.95 7.32
N GLY A 337 -4.38 -16.97 8.24
CA GLY A 337 -4.74 -15.60 7.90
C GLY A 337 -6.02 -15.53 7.05
N GLU A 338 -5.94 -14.76 5.96
CA GLU A 338 -7.06 -14.52 5.03
C GLU A 338 -7.14 -15.55 3.88
N THR A 339 -6.23 -16.52 3.82
CA THR A 339 -6.03 -17.39 2.64
C THR A 339 -7.14 -18.43 2.41
N ARG A 340 -8.01 -18.66 3.40
CA ARG A 340 -9.12 -19.64 3.35
C ARG A 340 -10.47 -19.00 3.75
N PRO A 341 -11.00 -18.07 2.94
CA PRO A 341 -12.30 -17.44 3.22
C PRO A 341 -13.45 -18.41 2.97
N ILE A 342 -14.49 -18.34 3.81
CA ILE A 342 -15.74 -19.11 3.65
C ILE A 342 -16.92 -18.23 3.22
N SER A 343 -16.74 -16.91 3.23
CA SER A 343 -17.76 -15.94 2.83
C SER A 343 -17.16 -14.74 2.10
N ASN A 344 -18.04 -13.93 1.51
CA ASN A 344 -17.66 -12.77 0.70
C ASN A 344 -17.02 -11.67 1.58
N ASN A 345 -15.75 -11.41 1.31
CA ASN A 345 -14.93 -10.45 2.03
C ASN A 345 -15.34 -8.97 1.78
N ASN A 346 -16.15 -8.71 0.74
CA ASN A 346 -16.63 -7.36 0.42
C ASN A 346 -17.78 -6.90 1.33
N THR A 347 -18.48 -7.80 2.02
CA THR A 347 -19.58 -7.43 2.93
C THR A 347 -19.14 -7.52 4.39
N SER A 348 -19.68 -6.65 5.26
CA SER A 348 -19.39 -6.69 6.71
C SER A 348 -19.79 -8.03 7.32
N ALA A 349 -20.95 -8.57 6.91
CA ALA A 349 -21.44 -9.87 7.33
C ALA A 349 -20.50 -11.02 6.91
N GLY A 350 -20.03 -11.03 5.66
CA GLY A 350 -19.11 -12.08 5.20
C GLY A 350 -17.74 -12.01 5.87
N ARG A 351 -17.24 -10.81 6.17
CA ARG A 351 -16.01 -10.64 6.96
C ARG A 351 -16.15 -11.17 8.39
N ALA A 352 -17.32 -10.96 9.03
CA ALA A 352 -17.58 -11.53 10.35
C ALA A 352 -17.50 -13.05 10.35
N LEU A 353 -18.00 -13.72 9.31
CA LEU A 353 -17.90 -15.17 9.14
C LEU A 353 -16.45 -15.64 8.89
N ASN A 354 -15.63 -14.83 8.21
CA ASN A 354 -14.23 -15.19 7.94
C ASN A 354 -13.33 -15.07 9.18
N ARG A 355 -13.65 -14.20 10.15
CA ARG A 355 -12.93 -14.07 11.44
C ARG A 355 -13.33 -15.16 12.43
N ARG A 356 -12.81 -16.37 12.20
CA ARG A 356 -13.18 -17.58 12.94
C ARG A 356 -11.98 -18.42 13.36
N VAL A 357 -12.22 -19.37 14.26
CA VAL A 357 -11.34 -20.51 14.50
C VAL A 357 -12.12 -21.80 14.18
N GLU A 358 -11.52 -22.70 13.43
CA GLU A 358 -12.05 -24.05 13.18
C GLU A 358 -11.30 -25.07 14.04
N ILE A 359 -12.03 -25.99 14.67
CA ILE A 359 -11.43 -27.08 15.44
C ILE A 359 -11.73 -28.39 14.71
N LYS A 360 -10.69 -29.16 14.35
CA LYS A 360 -10.80 -30.42 13.64
C LYS A 360 -10.36 -31.57 14.54
N ILE A 361 -11.17 -32.62 14.61
CA ILE A 361 -10.85 -33.87 15.32
C ILE A 361 -10.28 -34.86 14.29
N ARG A 362 -9.15 -35.49 14.60
CA ARG A 362 -8.50 -36.52 13.77
C ARG A 362 -8.48 -37.88 14.44
#